data_AF-A0A098EYT9-F1
#
_entry.id   AF-A0A098EYT9-F1
#
_cell.length_a   1.000
_cell.length_b   1.000
_cell.length_c   1.000
_cell.angle_alpha   90.00
_cell.angle_beta   90.00
_cell.angle_gamma   90.00
#
_symmetry.space_group_name_H-M   'P 1'
#
loop_
_entity.id
_entity.type
_entity.pdbx_description
1 polymer ?
#
loop_
_entity_poly.entity_id
_entity_poly.type
_entity_poly.pdbx_seq_one_letter_code
_entity_poly.pdbx_strand_id
1 'polypeptide(L)' 'MEFSLDSFECVLPVEITIDDDNGRYMVRKSDTSGVFFNSPSELISWIRDHLKEDEFLKPDAFRHMLGKLTEYEQMENN' A
#
# COMPACT_ATOMS: atom_id res chain seq x y z
N MET A 1 10.63 -0.79 -1.17
CA MET A 1 9.68 -1.38 -2.13
C MET A 1 8.69 -0.31 -2.56
N GLU A 2 8.32 -0.31 -3.84
CA GLU A 2 7.34 0.61 -4.39
C GLU A 2 6.30 -0.18 -5.18
N PHE A 3 5.02 0.14 -4.99
CA PHE A 3 3.90 -0.49 -5.67
C PHE A 3 3.00 0.57 -6.28
N SER A 4 2.47 0.28 -7.47
CA SER A 4 1.51 1.13 -8.17
C SER A 4 0.28 0.29 -8.52
N LEU A 5 -0.90 0.77 -8.10
CA LEU A 5 -2.17 0.10 -8.29
C LEU A 5 -3.13 0.99 -9.08
N ASP A 6 -3.59 0.50 -10.24
CA ASP A 6 -4.57 1.20 -11.07
C ASP A 6 -5.98 1.03 -10.51
N SER A 7 -6.64 2.16 -10.20
CA SER A 7 -8.00 2.20 -9.64
C SER A 7 -9.03 2.55 -10.71
N PHE A 8 -10.26 2.05 -10.60
CA PHE A 8 -11.34 2.43 -11.51
C PHE A 8 -11.88 3.85 -11.23
N GLU A 9 -11.90 4.23 -9.96
CA GLU A 9 -12.53 5.49 -9.52
C GLU A 9 -11.66 6.73 -9.73
N CYS A 10 -10.39 6.56 -10.15
CA CYS A 10 -9.50 7.69 -10.30
C CYS A 10 -8.49 7.57 -11.44
N VAL A 11 -8.14 8.74 -11.98
CA VAL A 11 -7.22 8.88 -13.13
C VAL A 11 -5.77 8.53 -12.76
N LEU A 12 -5.42 8.64 -11.48
CA LEU A 12 -4.06 8.39 -10.99
C LEU A 12 -4.00 7.05 -10.25
N PRO A 13 -2.93 6.26 -10.43
CA PRO A 13 -2.71 5.04 -9.67
C PRO A 13 -2.44 5.37 -8.19
N VAL A 14 -2.80 4.44 -7.30
CA VAL A 14 -2.39 4.47 -5.90
C VAL A 14 -0.95 4.01 -5.81
N GLU A 15 -0.07 4.86 -5.28
CA GLU A 15 1.34 4.56 -5.12
C GLU A 15 1.62 4.26 -3.64
N ILE A 16 2.28 3.14 -3.37
CA ILE A 16 2.69 2.73 -2.04
C ILE A 16 4.20 2.68 -2.02
N THR A 17 4.81 3.48 -1.16
CA THR A 17 6.26 3.54 -0.95
C THR A 17 6.60 3.00 0.43
N ILE A 18 7.54 2.06 0.46
CA ILE A 18 8.08 1.44 1.67
C ILE A 18 9.58 1.58 1.59
N ASP A 19 10.13 2.45 2.39
CA ASP A 19 11.56 2.67 2.46
C ASP A 19 12.01 2.41 3.89
N ASP A 20 12.39 1.16 4.15
CA ASP A 20 12.84 0.72 5.47
C ASP A 20 14.17 1.39 5.88
N ASP A 21 15.06 1.57 4.91
CA ASP A 21 16.36 2.25 5.10
C ASP A 21 16.19 3.66 5.69
N ASN A 22 15.16 4.41 5.29
CA ASN A 22 14.81 5.71 5.86
C ASN A 22 13.59 5.68 6.78
N GLY A 23 13.01 4.52 7.08
CA GLY A 23 11.76 4.37 7.85
C GLY A 23 10.56 5.13 7.25
N ARG A 24 10.50 5.29 5.93
CA ARG A 24 9.41 6.01 5.25
C ARG A 24 8.38 5.05 4.69
N TYR A 25 7.20 5.10 5.25
CA TYR A 25 6.04 4.35 4.77
C TYR A 25 5.00 5.36 4.29
N MET A 26 4.71 5.39 3.00
CA MET A 26 3.81 6.39 2.43
C MET A 26 2.83 5.75 1.46
N VAL A 27 1.56 6.14 1.55
CA VAL A 27 0.53 5.80 0.57
C VAL A 27 0.05 7.09 -0.09
N ARG A 28 0.20 7.17 -1.41
CA ARG A 28 -0.25 8.28 -2.23
C ARG A 28 -1.46 7.84 -3.04
N LYS A 29 -2.61 8.44 -2.73
CA LYS A 29 -3.84 8.26 -3.51
C LYS A 29 -4.04 9.42 -4.48
N SER A 30 -4.95 9.19 -5.42
CA SER A 30 -5.36 10.14 -6.45
C SER A 30 -5.98 11.42 -5.89
N ASP A 31 -6.48 11.38 -4.65
CA ASP A 31 -7.01 12.53 -3.90
C ASP A 31 -5.92 13.53 -3.45
N THR A 32 -4.67 13.39 -3.91
CA THR A 32 -3.49 14.21 -3.54
C THR A 32 -3.04 14.11 -2.07
N SER A 33 -3.85 13.50 -1.21
CA SER A 33 -3.52 13.22 0.19
C SER A 33 -2.54 12.04 0.26
N GLY A 34 -1.26 12.35 0.54
CA GLY A 34 -0.25 11.37 0.91
C GLY A 34 -0.31 11.07 2.41
N VAL A 35 -0.55 9.81 2.77
CA VAL A 35 -0.56 9.38 4.18
C VAL A 35 0.78 8.77 4.51
N PHE A 36 1.41 9.27 5.58
CA PHE A 36 2.67 8.74 6.10
C PHE A 36 2.40 7.87 7.32
N PHE A 37 3.13 6.77 7.42
CA PHE A 37 3.07 5.83 8.52
C PHE A 37 4.47 5.68 9.12
N ASN A 38 4.52 5.31 10.40
CA ASN A 38 5.80 5.10 11.10
C ASN A 38 6.21 3.63 11.10
N SER A 39 5.32 2.73 10.69
CA SER A 39 5.57 1.29 10.67
C SER A 39 4.83 0.62 9.53
N PRO A 40 5.35 -0.49 9.00
CA PRO A 40 4.71 -1.23 7.92
C PRO A 40 3.35 -1.78 8.35
N SER A 41 3.19 -2.17 9.62
CA SER A 41 1.92 -2.63 10.20
C SER A 41 0.81 -1.60 10.14
N GLU A 42 1.11 -0.33 10.44
CA GLU A 42 0.13 0.75 10.34
C GLU A 42 -0.30 0.97 8.89
N LEU A 43 0.68 0.97 7.97
CA LEU A 43 0.43 1.08 6.53
C LEU A 43 -0.45 -0.08 6.03
N ILE A 44 -0.15 -1.33 6.41
CA ILE A 44 -0.90 -2.52 6.03
C ILE A 44 -2.33 -2.46 6.55
N SER A 45 -2.50 -2.13 7.83
CA SER A 45 -3.82 -2.02 8.44
C SER A 45 -4.65 -0.95 7.76
N TRP A 46 -4.05 0.21 7.46
CA TRP A 46 -4.73 1.30 6.77
C TRP A 46 -5.10 0.92 5.34
N ILE A 47 -4.19 0.28 4.60
CA ILE A 47 -4.47 -0.24 3.25
C ILE A 47 -5.67 -1.18 3.27
N ARG A 48 -5.76 -2.11 4.24
CA ARG A 48 -6.87 -3.07 4.31
C ARG A 48 -8.20 -2.43 4.69
N ASP A 49 -8.17 -1.36 5.47
CA ASP A 49 -9.36 -0.64 5.93
C ASP A 49 -9.87 0.37 4.88
N HIS A 50 -8.95 1.05 4.19
CA HIS A 50 -9.25 2.14 3.26
C HIS A 50 -9.20 1.76 1.78
N LEU A 51 -8.54 0.67 1.41
CA LEU A 51 -8.45 0.21 0.02
C LEU A 51 -9.17 -1.14 -0.11
N LYS A 52 -10.09 -1.23 -1.06
CA LYS A 52 -10.77 -2.48 -1.37
C LYS A 52 -10.38 -2.98 -2.75
N GLU A 53 -10.19 -4.29 -2.87
CA GLU A 53 -9.85 -4.93 -4.16
C GLU A 53 -10.87 -4.63 -5.27
N ASP A 54 -12.13 -4.35 -4.91
CA ASP A 54 -13.23 -3.99 -5.80
C ASP A 54 -13.06 -2.61 -6.47
N GLU A 55 -12.28 -1.72 -5.86
CA GLU A 55 -11.99 -0.37 -6.39
C GLU A 55 -10.87 -0.38 -7.44
N PHE A 56 -10.18 -1.52 -7.62
CA PHE A 56 -9.04 -1.66 -8.51
C PHE A 56 -9.36 -2.41 -9.81
N LEU A 57 -8.71 -1.98 -10.89
CA LEU A 57 -8.73 -2.66 -12.19
C LEU A 57 -8.12 -4.07 -12.11
N LYS A 58 -7.20 -4.27 -11.18
CA LYS A 58 -6.43 -5.52 -11.01
C LYS A 58 -6.46 -5.96 -9.56
N PRO A 59 -7.48 -6.73 -9.13
CA PRO A 59 -7.54 -7.28 -7.78
C PRO A 59 -6.34 -8.20 -7.47
N ASP A 60 -5.82 -8.91 -8.48
CA ASP A 60 -4.58 -9.69 -8.37
C ASP A 60 -3.37 -8.84 -7.98
N ALA A 61 -3.22 -7.63 -8.54
CA ALA A 61 -2.11 -6.73 -8.21
C ALA A 61 -2.20 -6.24 -6.77
N PHE A 62 -3.41 -5.87 -6.32
CA PHE A 62 -3.67 -5.48 -4.93
C PHE A 62 -3.35 -6.62 -3.97
N ARG A 63 -3.84 -7.84 -4.27
CA ARG A 63 -3.63 -9.02 -3.42
C ARG A 63 -2.17 -9.46 -3.38
N HIS A 64 -1.45 -9.35 -4.50
CA HIS A 64 -0.02 -9.61 -4.55
C HIS A 64 0.77 -8.58 -3.72
N MET A 65 0.46 -7.28 -3.85
CA MET A 65 1.04 -6.24 -3.01
C MET A 65 0.77 -6.54 -1.52
N LEU A 66 -0.49 -6.77 -1.14
CA LEU A 66 -0.86 -7.04 0.24
C LEU A 66 -0.14 -8.27 0.79
N GLY A 67 -0.03 -9.33 -0.02
CA GLY A 67 0.76 -10.51 0.31
C GLY A 67 2.22 -10.16 0.60
N LYS A 68 2.88 -9.38 -0.27
CA LYS A 68 4.26 -8.93 -0.06
C LYS A 68 4.42 -8.08 1.19
N LEU A 69 3.47 -7.18 1.46
CA LEU A 69 3.46 -6.36 2.66
C LEU A 69 3.35 -7.21 3.94
N THR A 70 2.42 -8.16 3.96
CA THR A 70 2.23 -9.06 5.11
C THR A 70 3.44 -9.97 5.30
N GLU A 71 4.00 -10.51 4.22
CA GLU A 71 5.23 -11.31 4.29
C GLU A 71 6.38 -10.49 4.90
N TYR A 72 6.52 -9.23 4.47
CA TYR A 72 7.51 -8.31 4.98
C TYR A 72 7.33 -8.01 6.48
N GLU A 73 6.09 -7.70 6.91
CA GLU A 73 5.77 -7.52 8.33
C GLU A 73 6.14 -8.75 9.17
N GLN A 74 5.86 -9.95 8.67
CA GLN A 74 6.19 -11.19 9.39
C GLN A 74 7.70 -11.45 9.45
N MET A 75 8.46 -11.03 8.45
CA MET A 75 9.93 -11.15 8.43
C MET A 75 10.61 -10.23 9.44
N GLU A 76 10.11 -9.02 9.67
CA GLU A 76 10.69 -8.10 10.66
C GLU A 76 10.40 -8.51 12.12
N ASN A 77 9.31 -9.25 12.36
CA ASN A 77 8.88 -9.66 13.70
C ASN A 77 9.45 -11.02 14.16
N ASN A 78 10.37 -11.65 13.41
CA ASN A 78 10.91 -12.98 13.69
C ASN A 78 12.43 -13.03 13.77
#